data_AF-A0A4R1Q440-F1
#
_entry.id   AF-A0A4R1Q440-F1
#
_cell.length_a   1.000
_cell.length_b   1.000
_cell.length_c   1.000
_cell.angle_alpha   90.00
_cell.angle_beta   90.00
_cell.angle_gamma   90.00
#
_symmetry.space_group_name_H-M   'P 1'
#
loop_
_entity.id
_entity.type
_entity.pdbx_description
1 polymer ?
#
loop_
_entity_poly.entity_id
_entity_poly.type
_entity_poly.pdbx_seq_one_letter_code
_entity_poly.pdbx_strand_id
1 'polypeptide(L)' 'MDIKSGLEIVRQHKEFNAKINELEQAIHKLSGYGYTQGVLEEELRLLKEALQALEDTRFRMVDRVVIGPSMLGGTHK' A
#
# COMPACT_ATOMS: atom_id res chain seq x y z
N MET A 1 -6.98 14.18 7.44
CA MET A 1 -6.50 12.83 7.09
C MET A 1 -7.73 12.01 6.74
N ASP A 2 -7.89 11.64 5.47
CA ASP A 2 -8.97 10.72 5.07
C ASP A 2 -8.55 9.30 5.43
N ILE A 3 -9.25 8.72 6.41
CA ILE A 3 -9.06 7.33 6.81
C ILE A 3 -9.75 6.48 5.73
N LYS A 4 -8.97 5.98 4.77
CA LYS A 4 -9.48 5.06 3.74
C LYS A 4 -10.01 3.79 4.39
N SER A 5 -11.17 3.33 3.95
CA SER A 5 -11.74 2.08 4.47
C SER A 5 -10.91 0.87 4.04
N GLY A 6 -10.94 -0.23 4.80
CA GLY A 6 -10.20 -1.45 4.44
C GLY A 6 -10.55 -2.00 3.04
N LEU A 7 -11.81 -1.86 2.61
CA LEU A 7 -12.27 -2.22 1.27
C LEU A 7 -11.60 -1.37 0.17
N GLU A 8 -11.44 -0.09 0.45
CA GLU A 8 -10.87 0.90 -0.46
C GLU A 8 -9.36 0.71 -0.62
N ILE A 9 -8.68 0.30 0.45
CA ILE A 9 -7.27 -0.11 0.42
C ILE A 9 -7.10 -1.38 -0.43
N VAL A 10 -7.98 -2.37 -0.28
CA VAL A 10 -7.95 -3.60 -1.11
C VAL A 10 -8.22 -3.29 -2.58
N ARG A 11 -9.14 -2.36 -2.88
CA ARG A 11 -9.41 -1.90 -4.24
C ARG A 11 -8.18 -1.23 -4.86
N GLN A 12 -7.55 -0.31 -4.13
CA GLN A 12 -6.33 0.37 -4.58
C GLN A 12 -5.18 -0.61 -4.82
N HIS A 13 -5.03 -1.64 -3.98
CA HIS A 13 -4.02 -2.68 -4.17
C HIS A 13 -4.25 -3.48 -5.46
N LYS A 14 -5.50 -3.84 -5.78
CA LYS A 14 -5.83 -4.51 -7.04
C LYS A 14 -5.54 -3.63 -8.25
N GLU A 15 -5.91 -2.35 -8.17
CA GLU A 15 -5.67 -1.37 -9.25
C GLU A 15 -4.17 -1.14 -9.50
N PHE A 16 -3.36 -1.05 -8.44
CA PHE A 16 -1.90 -0.95 -8.58
C PHE A 16 -1.28 -2.19 -9.19
N ASN A 17 -1.70 -3.39 -8.79
CA ASN A 17 -1.22 -4.63 -9.40
C ASN A 17 -1.59 -4.74 -10.88
N ALA A 18 -2.79 -4.31 -11.27
CA ALA A 18 -3.19 -4.27 -12.67
C ALA A 18 -2.30 -3.33 -13.49
N LYS A 19 -2.03 -2.12 -12.99
CA LYS A 19 -1.15 -1.14 -13.64
C LYS A 19 0.30 -1.61 -13.73
N ILE A 20 0.83 -2.26 -12.69
CA ILE A 20 2.18 -2.83 -12.70
C ILE A 20 2.30 -3.86 -13.82
N ASN A 21 1.34 -4.79 -13.92
CA ASN A 21 1.34 -5.79 -15.00
C ASN A 21 1.25 -5.16 -16.40
N GLU A 22 0.46 -4.10 -16.56
CA GLU A 22 0.35 -3.38 -17.83
C GLU A 22 1.68 -2.70 -18.21
N LEU A 23 2.32 -2.03 -17.26
CA LEU A 23 3.62 -1.39 -17.47
C LEU A 23 4.73 -2.39 -17.77
N GLU A 24 4.77 -3.53 -17.06
CA GLU A 24 5.73 -4.61 -17.33
C GLU A 24 5.58 -5.15 -18.76
N GLN A 25 4.33 -5.34 -19.22
CA GLN A 25 4.07 -5.73 -20.61
C GLN A 25 4.45 -4.64 -21.62
N ALA A 26 4.22 -3.38 -21.30
CA ALA A 26 4.58 -2.26 -22.17
C ALA A 26 6.11 -2.12 -22.31
N ILE A 27 6.85 -2.23 -21.19
CA ILE A 27 8.32 -2.23 -21.16
C ILE A 27 8.86 -3.39 -22.01
N HIS A 28 8.33 -4.60 -21.85
CA HIS A 28 8.74 -5.74 -22.66
C HIS A 28 8.49 -5.55 -24.16
N LYS A 29 7.39 -4.89 -24.54
CA LYS A 29 7.08 -4.56 -25.94
C LYS A 29 7.95 -3.43 -26.51
N LEU A 30 8.46 -2.56 -25.64
CA LEU A 30 9.27 -1.40 -26.01
C LEU A 30 10.78 -1.69 -26.07
N SER A 31 11.20 -2.96 -25.99
CA SER A 31 12.62 -3.34 -26.05
C SER A 31 13.28 -2.75 -27.30
N GLY A 32 14.11 -1.72 -27.12
CA GLY A 32 14.76 -0.98 -28.22
C GLY A 32 14.53 0.54 -28.19
N TYR A 33 13.55 1.04 -27.45
CA TYR A 33 13.31 2.48 -27.27
C TYR A 33 13.80 2.96 -25.89
N GLY A 34 15.12 3.16 -25.76
CA GLY A 34 15.78 3.36 -24.46
C GLY A 34 15.25 4.51 -23.59
N TYR A 35 14.82 5.63 -24.19
CA TYR A 35 14.28 6.75 -23.42
C TYR A 35 12.87 6.45 -22.87
N THR A 36 11.95 5.98 -23.71
CA THR A 36 10.58 5.65 -23.29
C THR A 36 10.56 4.46 -22.34
N GLN A 37 11.47 3.51 -22.52
CA GLN A 37 11.65 2.40 -21.59
C GLN A 37 12.09 2.90 -20.22
N GLY A 38 13.07 3.80 -20.15
CA GLY A 38 13.54 4.36 -18.88
C GLY A 38 12.46 5.14 -18.12
N VAL A 39 11.59 5.87 -18.82
CA VAL A 39 10.45 6.58 -18.19
C VAL A 39 9.45 5.57 -17.60
N LEU A 40 9.12 4.51 -18.33
CA LEU A 40 8.19 3.48 -17.85
C LEU A 40 8.77 2.66 -16.69
N GLU A 41 10.07 2.37 -16.71
CA GLU A 41 10.77 1.71 -15.61
C GLU A 41 10.74 2.55 -14.33
N GLU A 42 10.89 3.87 -14.44
CA GLU A 42 10.80 4.77 -13.30
C GLU A 42 9.36 4.89 -12.76
N GLU A 43 8.35 4.99 -13.63
CA GLU A 43 6.95 4.96 -13.21
C GLU A 43 6.57 3.63 -12.52
N LEU A 44 7.09 2.52 -13.04
CA LEU A 44 6.91 1.20 -12.45
C LEU A 44 7.58 1.10 -11.07
N ARG A 45 8.77 1.69 -10.90
CA ARG A 45 9.46 1.76 -9.60
C ARG A 45 8.62 2.50 -8.57
N LEU A 46 8.10 3.68 -8.93
CA LEU A 46 7.25 4.48 -8.05
C LEU A 46 5.95 3.76 -7.67
N LEU A 47 5.34 3.03 -8.61
CA LEU A 47 4.15 2.22 -8.35
C LEU A 47 4.44 1.05 -7.39
N LYS A 48 5.61 0.41 -7.50
CA LYS A 48 6.04 -0.65 -6.56
C LYS A 48 6.29 -0.10 -5.15
N GLU A 49 6.92 1.07 -5.04
CA GLU A 49 7.13 1.76 -3.75
C GLU A 49 5.79 2.15 -3.11
N ALA A 50 4.84 2.67 -3.89
CA ALA A 50 3.50 3.02 -3.41
C ALA A 50 2.70 1.77 -2.96
N LEU A 51 2.84 0.65 -3.67
CA LEU A 51 2.23 -0.63 -3.30
C LEU A 51 2.79 -1.13 -1.96
N GLN A 52 4.10 -1.07 -1.80
CA GLN A 52 4.78 -1.48 -0.57
C GLN A 52 4.34 -0.63 0.63
N ALA A 53 4.24 0.69 0.48
CA ALA A 53 3.69 1.56 1.53
C ALA A 53 2.22 1.23 1.88
N LEU A 54 1.42 0.82 0.89
CA LEU A 54 0.04 0.38 1.09
C LEU A 54 -0.06 -0.99 1.78
N GLU A 55 0.98 -1.81 1.70
CA GLU A 55 1.09 -3.10 2.41
C GLU A 55 1.58 -2.89 3.84
N ASP A 56 2.57 -2.02 4.04
CA ASP A 56 3.07 -1.64 5.37
C ASP A 56 1.96 -1.08 6.27
N THR A 57 1.02 -0.32 5.68
CA THR A 57 -0.14 0.22 6.38
C THR A 57 -1.24 -0.81 6.66
N ARG A 58 -1.28 -1.93 5.91
CA ARG A 58 -2.26 -3.02 6.10
C ARG A 58 -1.79 -4.12 7.06
N PHE A 59 -0.49 -4.34 7.16
CA PHE A 59 0.11 -5.49 7.85
C PHE A 59 0.93 -5.15 9.08
N ARG A 60 1.04 -3.88 9.49
CA ARG A 60 1.42 -3.61 10.88
C ARG A 60 0.36 -4.20 11.78
N MET A 61 0.70 -5.28 12.48
CA MET A 61 -0.02 -5.74 13.66
C MET A 61 -0.40 -4.50 14.46
N VAL A 62 -1.70 -4.28 14.62
CA VAL A 62 -2.19 -3.27 15.55
C VAL A 62 -1.52 -3.62 16.87
N ASP A 63 -0.57 -2.79 17.32
CA ASP A 63 0.12 -2.99 18.59
C ASP A 63 -0.97 -3.29 19.62
N ARG A 64 -0.82 -4.44 20.29
CA ARG A 64 -1.79 -4.94 21.26
C ARG A 64 -2.18 -3.78 22.17
N VAL A 65 -3.41 -3.27 22.01
CA VAL A 65 -3.92 -2.24 22.91
C VAL A 65 -4.08 -2.92 24.25
N VAL A 66 -3.05 -2.79 25.10
CA VAL A 66 -3.15 -3.17 26.50
C VAL A 66 -4.09 -2.14 27.10
N ILE A 67 -5.36 -2.52 27.23
CA ILE A 67 -6.31 -1.78 28.06
C ILE A 67 -5.77 -1.92 29.49
N GLY A 68 -5.00 -0.93 29.94
CA GLY A 68 -4.64 -0.82 31.34
C GLY A 68 -5.93 -0.77 32.17
N PRO A 69 -5.96 -1.37 33.37
CA PRO A 69 -7.11 -1.28 34.25
C PRO A 69 -7.44 0.21 34.41
N SER A 70 -8.62 0.60 33.94
CA SER A 70 -9.11 1.97 34.02
C SER A 70 -9.02 2.43 35.47
N MET A 71 -8.36 3.57 35.71
CA MET A 71 -8.33 4.25 37.01
C MET A 71 -9.67 4.93 37.32
N LEU A 72 -10.79 4.35 36.91
CA LEU A 72 -12.10 4.64 37.47
C LEU A 72 -12.27 3.72 38.69
N GLY A 73 -11.66 4.15 39.79
CA GLY A 73 -11.86 3.58 41.11
C GLY A 73 -13.34 3.62 41.48
N GLY A 74 -14.04 2.51 41.21
CA GLY A 74 -15.32 2.20 41.83
C GLY A 74 -15.04 1.62 43.21
N THR A 75 -15.27 2.43 44.23
CA THR A 75 -15.20 2.06 45.65
C THR A 75 -15.88 0.72 45.93
N HIS A 76 -15.11 -0.29 46.33
CA HIS A 76 -15.66 -1.40 47.11
C HIS A 76 -15.99 -0.85 48.51
N LYS A 77 -17.28 -0.81 48.81
CA LYS A 77 -17.83 -0.76 50.16
C LYS A 77 -18.81 -1.92 50.31
#